data_AF-A0AAW0BAL5-F1
#
_entry.id   AF-A0AAW0BAL5-F1
#
_cell.length_a   1.000
_cell.length_b   1.000
_cell.length_c   1.000
_cell.angle_alpha   90.00
_cell.angle_beta   90.00
_cell.angle_gamma   90.00
#
_symmetry.space_group_name_H-M   'P 1'
#
loop_
_entity.id
_entity.type
_entity.pdbx_description
1 polymer ?
#
loop_
_entity_poly.entity_id
_entity_poly.type
_entity_poly.pdbx_seq_one_letter_code
_entity_poly.pdbx_strand_id
1 'polypeptide(L)'
;MIRVHYSMVVCVVPLVVITLLLSASNNPQPSQFQFPLNSMRFAGFTLRLPTQTRTYLRAGPLGLEGLGSVLMHFKQSIILSLALQSSLHLAFTDVRDHRYSPSSIFNFHAPANTNALDLIKACRIQDYITHDDRDTLTRGWCNGEGWAVERLERVRERMSDCTGILDLETGEDELVQDLNGCIISWVRSRLIPRLAFSPLPYSPFSPPFARPISVGVHIRWGDMAAPPGTPILTHNFYGSFNFPEITRVLADLRAYAGPTGIALTIAMEDTNRRVLALLNETEYTLLNSPHAKALDDLIALSQNDVLLLGESSFGSLVHLIAPRGLTLVKGDGRLGKFANTSGFGRHVVFMSNYTPADLKLLQVPVEH
;
A
#
# COMPACT_ATOMS: atom_id res chain seq x y z
N MET A 1 -27.20 55.83 33.79
CA MET A 1 -28.62 55.69 34.21
C MET A 1 -29.26 54.78 33.16
N ILE A 2 -30.05 53.75 33.45
CA ILE A 2 -30.82 53.35 34.66
C ILE A 2 -30.36 51.95 35.18
N ARG A 3 -30.76 51.53 36.40
CA ARG A 3 -30.50 50.19 36.97
C ARG A 3 -31.77 49.31 37.00
N VAL A 4 -31.61 48.03 36.66
CA VAL A 4 -32.38 46.84 37.14
C VAL A 4 -31.38 45.65 37.07
N HIS A 5 -31.13 44.71 38.00
CA HIS A 5 -31.67 44.20 39.28
C HIS A 5 -32.57 42.93 39.22
N TYR A 6 -32.05 41.85 39.83
CA TYR A 6 -32.67 40.54 40.15
C TYR A 6 -32.97 39.57 38.98
N SER A 7 -32.91 38.23 39.14
CA SER A 7 -32.54 37.42 40.33
C SER A 7 -31.87 36.08 39.96
N MET A 8 -31.24 35.43 40.95
CA MET A 8 -30.75 34.05 40.86
C MET A 8 -31.90 33.04 41.04
N VAL A 9 -31.76 31.85 40.44
CA VAL A 9 -32.37 30.61 40.94
C VAL A 9 -31.29 29.52 40.95
N VAL A 10 -31.20 28.79 42.06
CA VAL A 10 -30.28 27.65 42.26
C VAL A 10 -31.10 26.41 42.58
N CYS A 11 -30.84 25.30 41.87
CA CYS A 11 -31.19 23.94 42.27
C CYS A 11 -30.10 23.00 41.68
N VAL A 12 -29.19 22.46 42.50
CA VAL A 12 -29.32 21.25 43.35
C VAL A 12 -28.95 19.97 42.58
N VAL A 13 -28.04 19.19 43.19
CA VAL A 13 -27.39 18.00 42.64
C VAL A 13 -27.76 16.77 43.48
N PRO A 14 -27.94 15.61 42.84
CA PRO A 14 -27.34 14.36 43.32
C PRO A 14 -26.53 13.72 42.15
N LEU A 15 -25.22 13.48 42.23
CA LEU A 15 -24.49 12.71 43.25
C LEU A 15 -25.08 11.31 43.46
N VAL A 16 -24.65 10.35 42.63
CA VAL A 16 -24.76 8.92 42.89
C VAL A 16 -23.35 8.35 42.93
N VAL A 17 -22.96 7.83 44.09
CA VAL A 17 -21.68 7.15 44.29
C VAL A 17 -21.94 5.65 44.29
N ILE A 18 -21.23 4.92 43.43
CA ILE A 18 -21.03 3.48 43.58
C ILE A 18 -19.51 3.22 43.51
N THR A 19 -19.04 2.37 44.40
CA THR A 19 -17.65 1.93 44.53
C THR A 19 -17.69 0.43 44.83
N LEU A 20 -16.53 -0.23 44.89
CA LEU A 20 -16.33 -1.70 44.98
C LEU A 20 -16.40 -2.38 43.58
N LEU A 21 -15.52 -3.32 43.22
CA LEU A 21 -14.36 -3.85 43.96
C LEU A 21 -13.25 -4.32 42.99
N LEU A 22 -12.03 -4.48 43.51
CA LEU A 22 -10.88 -5.00 42.80
C LEU A 22 -10.96 -6.53 42.65
N SER A 23 -10.65 -7.05 41.47
CA SER A 23 -10.07 -8.38 41.31
C SER A 23 -9.07 -8.36 40.15
N ALA A 24 -7.81 -8.69 40.42
CA ALA A 24 -6.77 -8.72 39.41
C ALA A 24 -6.79 -10.06 38.66
N SER A 25 -6.63 -10.02 37.34
CA SER A 25 -6.37 -11.19 36.50
C SER A 25 -5.37 -10.82 35.43
N ASN A 26 -4.11 -11.23 35.62
CA ASN A 26 -3.03 -10.93 34.68
C ASN A 26 -3.20 -11.74 33.39
N ASN A 27 -3.55 -11.06 32.29
CA ASN A 27 -3.35 -11.58 30.94
C ASN A 27 -3.30 -10.42 29.94
N PRO A 28 -2.13 -10.07 29.36
CA PRO A 28 -2.04 -9.04 28.33
C PRO A 28 -2.51 -9.61 26.99
N GLN A 29 -3.80 -9.46 26.67
CA GLN A 29 -4.23 -9.59 25.27
C GLN A 29 -3.65 -8.41 24.45
N PRO A 30 -3.24 -8.63 23.18
CA PRO A 30 -2.80 -7.54 22.32
C PRO A 30 -3.97 -6.59 22.07
N SER A 31 -3.74 -5.29 22.23
CA SER A 31 -4.74 -4.24 22.06
C SER A 31 -5.16 -4.12 20.59
N GLN A 32 -6.35 -4.63 20.25
CA GLN A 32 -6.96 -4.44 18.94
C GLN A 32 -7.28 -2.95 18.72
N PHE A 33 -6.41 -2.25 17.99
CA PHE A 33 -6.69 -0.89 17.50
C PHE A 33 -7.73 -0.94 16.38
N GLN A 34 -9.01 -0.95 16.76
CA GLN A 34 -10.10 -0.72 15.82
C GLN A 34 -10.04 0.73 15.35
N PHE A 35 -9.77 0.94 14.05
CA PHE A 35 -9.96 2.24 13.41
C PHE A 35 -11.41 2.71 13.59
N PRO A 36 -11.65 3.98 13.96
CA PRO A 36 -13.01 4.49 14.15
C PRO A 36 -13.73 4.63 12.80
N LEU A 37 -14.48 3.59 12.41
CA LEU A 37 -15.55 3.73 11.43
C LEU A 37 -16.56 4.79 11.95
N ASN A 38 -16.85 5.79 11.11
CA ASN A 38 -17.48 7.05 11.51
C ASN A 38 -18.93 6.94 12.03
N SER A 39 -19.12 6.43 13.26
CA SER A 39 -20.33 6.65 14.07
C SER A 39 -20.13 6.32 15.55
N MET A 40 -20.09 7.33 16.43
CA MET A 40 -20.57 7.17 17.80
C MET A 40 -22.04 7.58 17.86
N ARG A 41 -22.89 6.76 18.49
CA ARG A 41 -24.30 7.09 18.75
C ARG A 41 -24.49 7.51 20.21
N PHE A 42 -24.79 8.79 20.43
CA PHE A 42 -25.40 9.26 21.68
C PHE A 42 -26.66 10.08 21.36
N ALA A 43 -27.71 9.87 22.15
CA ALA A 43 -28.89 10.75 22.29
C ALA A 43 -29.51 11.36 21.00
N GLY A 44 -29.89 10.52 20.02
CA GLY A 44 -30.94 10.83 19.04
C GLY A 44 -30.63 11.84 17.92
N PHE A 45 -29.61 12.69 18.05
CA PHE A 45 -29.26 13.70 17.04
C PHE A 45 -28.07 13.27 16.16
N THR A 46 -28.36 12.84 14.93
CA THR A 46 -27.33 12.55 13.93
C THR A 46 -26.81 13.84 13.29
N LEU A 47 -26.00 14.61 14.01
CA LEU A 47 -25.36 15.81 13.47
C LEU A 47 -24.22 15.44 12.50
N ARG A 48 -24.57 15.07 11.25
CA ARG A 48 -23.59 14.99 10.15
C ARG A 48 -23.11 16.39 9.79
N LEU A 49 -22.13 16.89 10.54
CA LEU A 49 -21.22 17.89 10.00
C LEU A 49 -20.60 17.30 8.72
N PRO A 50 -20.60 18.02 7.59
CA PRO A 50 -19.79 17.61 6.46
C PRO A 50 -18.32 17.73 6.88
N THR A 51 -17.65 16.60 7.10
CA THR A 51 -16.20 16.56 7.27
C THR A 51 -15.58 17.08 5.99
N GLN A 52 -15.19 18.35 5.98
CA GLN A 52 -14.59 19.02 4.84
C GLN A 52 -13.17 18.47 4.67
N THR A 53 -13.06 17.35 3.97
CA THR A 53 -11.80 16.62 3.77
C THR A 53 -10.79 17.54 3.11
N ARG A 54 -9.79 17.98 3.87
CA ARG A 54 -8.73 18.88 3.39
C ARG A 54 -8.03 18.24 2.20
N THR A 55 -7.69 19.04 1.18
CA THR A 55 -6.78 18.57 0.13
C THR A 55 -5.36 18.63 0.63
N TYR A 56 -4.60 17.54 0.50
CA TYR A 56 -3.15 17.55 0.66
C TYR A 56 -2.54 17.52 -0.73
N LEU A 57 -1.87 18.59 -1.15
CA LEU A 57 -1.28 18.72 -2.48
C LEU A 57 0.23 18.46 -2.42
N ARG A 58 0.69 17.47 -3.20
CA ARG A 58 2.11 17.09 -3.29
C ARG A 58 2.58 17.17 -4.74
N ALA A 59 3.63 17.92 -5.03
CA ALA A 59 4.27 17.91 -6.35
C ALA A 59 5.13 16.66 -6.54
N GLY A 60 5.11 16.06 -7.73
CA GLY A 60 5.89 14.85 -8.04
C GLY A 60 7.29 15.08 -8.60
N PRO A 61 8.14 14.04 -8.57
CA PRO A 61 9.38 14.03 -9.36
C PRO A 61 9.07 14.13 -10.85
N LEU A 62 10.04 14.61 -11.63
CA LEU A 62 9.97 14.65 -13.08
C LEU A 62 9.76 13.22 -13.63
N GLY A 63 8.92 13.07 -14.65
CA GLY A 63 8.32 11.79 -15.10
C GLY A 63 9.23 10.79 -15.80
N LEU A 64 10.44 10.58 -15.27
CA LEU A 64 11.45 9.62 -15.70
C LEU A 64 11.29 8.25 -15.01
N GLU A 65 10.51 8.19 -13.93
CA GLU A 65 10.30 6.99 -13.12
C GLU A 65 8.96 6.28 -13.40
N GLY A 66 8.99 4.95 -13.37
CA GLY A 66 7.80 4.11 -13.46
C GLY A 66 6.95 4.14 -12.18
N LEU A 67 5.65 3.82 -12.31
CA LEU A 67 4.59 3.94 -11.29
C LEU A 67 4.97 3.43 -9.90
N GLY A 68 5.69 2.30 -9.83
CA GLY A 68 6.13 1.71 -8.56
C GLY A 68 7.22 2.51 -7.85
N SER A 69 8.14 3.14 -8.57
CA SER A 69 9.21 3.97 -7.97
C SER A 69 8.66 5.33 -7.53
N VAL A 70 7.78 5.93 -8.32
CA VAL A 70 7.06 7.17 -7.96
C VAL A 70 6.27 7.03 -6.66
N LEU A 71 5.75 5.84 -6.34
CA LEU A 71 5.11 5.60 -5.04
C LEU A 71 6.08 5.70 -3.84
N MET A 72 7.37 5.38 -4.02
CA MET A 72 8.38 5.43 -2.97
C MET A 72 8.60 6.89 -2.50
N HIS A 73 8.62 7.84 -3.44
CA HIS A 73 8.74 9.28 -3.20
C HIS A 73 7.53 9.94 -2.52
N PHE A 74 6.41 9.23 -2.39
CA PHE A 74 5.18 9.79 -1.84
C PHE A 74 4.72 9.15 -0.52
N LYS A 75 5.45 8.16 0.03
CA LYS A 75 4.97 7.41 1.20
C LYS A 75 4.77 8.29 2.42
N GLN A 76 5.72 9.19 2.69
CA GLN A 76 5.61 10.13 3.81
C GLN A 76 4.40 11.04 3.62
N SER A 77 4.21 11.63 2.44
CA SER A 77 3.02 12.44 2.12
C SER A 77 1.70 11.67 2.17
N ILE A 78 1.67 10.37 1.82
CA ILE A 78 0.50 9.50 2.00
C ILE A 78 0.20 9.37 3.50
N ILE A 79 1.20 8.99 4.31
CA ILE A 79 1.06 8.80 5.77
C ILE A 79 0.63 10.11 6.45
N LEU A 80 1.28 11.23 6.14
CA LEU A 80 0.90 12.56 6.62
C LEU A 80 -0.52 12.92 6.19
N SER A 81 -0.93 12.61 4.96
CA SER A 81 -2.30 12.91 4.51
C SER A 81 -3.35 12.14 5.32
N LEU A 82 -3.10 10.86 5.60
CA LEU A 82 -3.96 10.00 6.41
C LEU A 82 -4.04 10.50 7.87
N ALA A 83 -2.88 10.76 8.49
CA ALA A 83 -2.79 11.24 9.87
C ALA A 83 -3.49 12.60 10.06
N LEU A 84 -3.36 13.51 9.10
CA LEU A 84 -3.97 14.85 9.14
C LEU A 84 -5.43 14.86 8.65
N GLN A 85 -6.05 13.70 8.45
CA GLN A 85 -7.44 13.50 8.02
C GLN A 85 -7.77 14.26 6.71
N SER A 86 -6.84 14.15 5.77
CA SER A 86 -6.84 14.86 4.48
C SER A 86 -6.72 13.87 3.32
N SER A 87 -7.02 14.32 2.10
CA SER A 87 -6.94 13.49 0.90
C SER A 87 -5.81 13.95 -0.01
N LEU A 88 -4.80 13.10 -0.17
CA LEU A 88 -3.66 13.35 -1.06
C LEU A 88 -4.09 13.48 -2.52
N HIS A 89 -3.64 14.55 -3.17
CA HIS A 89 -3.71 14.77 -4.60
C HIS A 89 -2.29 15.03 -5.10
N LEU A 90 -1.86 14.23 -6.09
CA LEU A 90 -0.53 14.34 -6.67
C LEU A 90 -0.57 15.36 -7.82
N ALA A 91 0.14 16.48 -7.67
CA ALA A 91 0.33 17.45 -8.73
C ALA A 91 1.56 17.08 -9.57
N PHE A 92 1.47 17.27 -10.89
CA PHE A 92 2.57 17.10 -11.85
C PHE A 92 3.33 15.77 -11.78
N THR A 93 3.01 14.86 -12.71
CA THR A 93 3.97 13.87 -13.18
C THR A 93 3.96 13.91 -14.70
N ASP A 94 5.06 14.32 -15.30
CA ASP A 94 5.19 14.54 -16.73
C ASP A 94 5.11 13.22 -17.53
N VAL A 95 4.71 13.28 -18.80
CA VAL A 95 4.42 12.11 -19.65
C VAL A 95 5.55 11.93 -20.68
N ARG A 96 6.81 11.96 -20.21
CA ARG A 96 7.99 11.92 -21.10
C ARG A 96 8.31 10.50 -21.55
N ASP A 97 8.85 9.69 -20.65
CA ASP A 97 9.44 8.41 -21.03
C ASP A 97 8.41 7.28 -20.94
N HIS A 98 7.71 7.22 -19.79
CA HIS A 98 6.75 6.15 -19.47
C HIS A 98 5.42 6.23 -20.22
N ARG A 99 5.14 7.29 -20.99
CA ARG A 99 3.90 7.49 -21.78
C ARG A 99 2.56 7.41 -21.02
N TYR A 100 2.61 7.33 -19.68
CA TYR A 100 1.49 7.54 -18.76
C TYR A 100 1.86 8.58 -17.72
N SER A 101 0.86 9.11 -17.02
CA SER A 101 1.04 10.00 -15.87
C SER A 101 0.74 9.22 -14.58
N PRO A 102 1.76 8.91 -13.74
CA PRO A 102 1.55 8.30 -12.42
C PRO A 102 0.55 9.05 -11.55
N SER A 103 0.56 10.39 -11.56
CA SER A 103 -0.42 11.21 -10.84
C SER A 103 -1.83 11.04 -11.40
N SER A 104 -2.01 10.98 -12.73
CA SER A 104 -3.32 10.70 -13.32
C SER A 104 -3.86 9.33 -12.91
N ILE A 105 -2.98 8.33 -12.77
CA ILE A 105 -3.35 6.99 -12.29
C ILE A 105 -3.77 7.03 -10.80
N PHE A 106 -2.93 7.56 -9.91
CA PHE A 106 -3.23 7.61 -8.46
C PHE A 106 -4.35 8.62 -8.08
N ASN A 107 -4.63 9.61 -8.93
CA ASN A 107 -5.73 10.56 -8.74
C ASN A 107 -7.04 10.13 -9.44
N PHE A 108 -7.04 9.11 -10.31
CA PHE A 108 -8.24 8.66 -11.04
C PHE A 108 -9.39 8.26 -10.11
N HIS A 109 -9.07 7.80 -8.91
CA HIS A 109 -10.00 7.48 -7.84
C HIS A 109 -9.78 8.33 -6.58
N ALA A 110 -9.32 9.57 -6.75
CA ALA A 110 -9.36 10.56 -5.67
C ALA A 110 -10.82 10.87 -5.27
N PRO A 111 -11.09 11.08 -3.97
CA PRO A 111 -12.39 11.58 -3.50
C PRO A 111 -12.81 12.87 -4.23
N ALA A 112 -14.10 12.99 -4.53
CA ALA A 112 -14.64 14.21 -5.11
C ALA A 112 -14.31 15.43 -4.22
N ASN A 113 -14.07 16.57 -4.88
CA ASN A 113 -13.62 17.85 -4.29
C ASN A 113 -12.13 17.95 -3.91
N THR A 114 -11.27 16.93 -4.07
CA THR A 114 -9.80 17.11 -3.88
C THR A 114 -9.21 18.23 -4.72
N ASN A 115 -9.81 18.52 -5.87
CA ASN A 115 -9.26 19.46 -6.85
C ASN A 115 -9.68 20.92 -6.56
N ALA A 116 -10.53 21.16 -5.56
CA ALA A 116 -11.06 22.47 -5.18
C ALA A 116 -10.23 23.10 -4.05
N LEU A 117 -8.95 23.38 -4.32
CA LEU A 117 -8.02 23.94 -3.35
C LEU A 117 -8.19 25.46 -3.22
N ASP A 118 -8.78 25.92 -2.11
CA ASP A 118 -8.74 27.34 -1.72
C ASP A 118 -7.33 27.69 -1.23
N LEU A 119 -6.56 28.38 -2.09
CA LEU A 119 -5.20 28.83 -1.80
C LEU A 119 -5.13 29.94 -0.74
N ILE A 120 -6.23 30.65 -0.47
CA ILE A 120 -6.30 31.67 0.60
C ILE A 120 -6.34 30.99 1.98
N LYS A 121 -6.77 29.73 2.03
CA LYS A 121 -6.82 28.87 3.23
C LYS A 121 -5.93 27.62 3.09
N ALA A 122 -4.84 27.74 2.33
CA ALA A 122 -3.83 26.71 2.19
C ALA A 122 -2.67 26.94 3.16
N CYS A 123 -2.24 25.89 3.85
CA CYS A 123 -1.18 25.93 4.85
C CYS A 123 -0.03 25.02 4.44
N ARG A 124 1.21 25.49 4.53
CA ARG A 124 2.40 24.71 4.16
C ARG A 124 2.76 23.74 5.28
N ILE A 125 2.94 22.45 4.98
CA ILE A 125 3.23 21.45 6.02
C ILE A 125 4.60 21.65 6.69
N GLN A 126 5.57 22.20 5.94
CA GLN A 126 6.89 22.61 6.43
C GLN A 126 6.86 23.67 7.55
N ASP A 127 5.72 24.35 7.80
CA ASP A 127 5.56 25.28 8.95
C ASP A 127 5.22 24.56 10.27
N TYR A 128 5.03 23.24 10.22
CA TYR A 128 4.56 22.40 11.33
C TYR A 128 5.43 21.17 11.58
N ILE A 129 6.06 20.63 10.53
CA ILE A 129 6.91 19.44 10.49
C ILE A 129 8.11 19.76 9.60
N THR A 130 9.34 19.71 10.14
CA THR A 130 10.58 19.93 9.34
C THR A 130 10.86 18.73 8.42
N HIS A 131 11.76 18.89 7.45
CA HIS A 131 12.25 17.77 6.63
C HIS A 131 12.72 16.60 7.52
N ASP A 132 13.62 16.89 8.46
CA ASP A 132 14.22 15.91 9.39
C ASP A 132 13.18 15.22 10.31
N ASP A 133 12.12 15.94 10.72
CA ASP A 133 11.03 15.38 11.53
C ASP A 133 10.21 14.33 10.72
N ARG A 134 10.08 14.47 9.39
CA ARG A 134 9.10 13.70 8.57
C ARG A 134 9.32 12.19 8.65
N ASP A 135 10.54 11.72 8.48
CA ASP A 135 10.81 10.28 8.48
C ASP A 135 10.55 9.66 9.86
N THR A 136 11.12 10.25 10.92
CA THR A 136 10.88 9.83 12.31
C THR A 136 9.39 9.84 12.67
N LEU A 137 8.66 10.90 12.30
CA LEU A 137 7.26 11.10 12.64
C LEU A 137 6.31 10.18 11.85
N THR A 138 6.59 9.94 10.56
CA THR A 138 5.78 9.02 9.74
C THR A 138 6.04 7.56 10.09
N ARG A 139 7.28 7.19 10.44
CA ARG A 139 7.62 5.89 11.03
C ARG A 139 6.91 5.67 12.36
N GLY A 140 7.04 6.60 13.29
CA GLY A 140 6.40 6.52 14.61
C GLY A 140 4.88 6.38 14.50
N TRP A 141 4.24 7.18 13.64
CA TRP A 141 2.79 7.06 13.41
C TRP A 141 2.42 5.70 12.79
N CYS A 142 3.22 5.21 11.84
CA CYS A 142 3.00 3.92 11.20
C CYS A 142 3.12 2.73 12.18
N ASN A 143 4.02 2.85 13.16
CA ASN A 143 4.20 1.89 14.25
C ASN A 143 3.14 2.02 15.36
N GLY A 144 2.26 3.02 15.31
CA GLY A 144 1.28 3.31 16.37
C GLY A 144 1.89 3.96 17.62
N GLU A 145 3.08 4.56 17.52
CA GLU A 145 3.77 5.17 18.65
C GLU A 145 3.05 6.43 19.13
N GLY A 146 2.61 6.43 20.39
CA GLY A 146 1.72 7.46 20.94
C GLY A 146 2.24 8.89 20.83
N TRP A 147 3.56 9.09 20.93
CA TRP A 147 4.18 10.42 20.77
C TRP A 147 3.98 10.99 19.36
N ALA A 148 4.02 10.14 18.33
CA ALA A 148 3.88 10.53 16.93
C ALA A 148 2.41 10.82 16.61
N VAL A 149 1.49 10.00 17.12
CA VAL A 149 0.05 10.24 17.04
C VAL A 149 -0.31 11.58 17.71
N GLU A 150 0.15 11.81 18.94
CA GLU A 150 -0.09 13.06 19.69
C GLU A 150 0.56 14.29 19.01
N ARG A 151 1.75 14.13 18.41
CA ARG A 151 2.42 15.19 17.61
C ARG A 151 1.64 15.54 16.34
N LEU A 152 1.13 14.55 15.61
CA LEU A 152 0.34 14.76 14.38
C LEU A 152 -1.07 15.30 14.67
N GLU A 153 -1.72 14.87 15.75
CA GLU A 153 -2.99 15.45 16.20
C GLU A 153 -2.84 16.95 16.51
N ARG A 154 -1.80 17.35 17.26
CA ARG A 154 -1.49 18.78 17.49
C ARG A 154 -1.19 19.56 16.21
N VAL A 155 -0.66 18.92 15.17
CA VAL A 155 -0.50 19.56 13.84
C VAL A 155 -1.87 19.69 13.15
N ARG A 156 -2.70 18.64 13.15
CA ARG A 156 -4.06 18.64 12.59
C ARG A 156 -4.95 19.72 13.23
N GLU A 157 -4.78 19.95 14.53
CA GLU A 157 -5.41 21.01 15.33
C GLU A 157 -4.89 22.41 15.01
N ARG A 158 -3.56 22.62 15.00
CA ARG A 158 -2.96 23.91 14.61
C ARG A 158 -3.29 24.30 13.16
N MET A 159 -3.65 23.34 12.33
CA MET A 159 -4.13 23.53 10.96
C MET A 159 -5.67 23.58 10.86
N SER A 160 -6.38 23.84 11.97
CA SER A 160 -7.87 23.88 12.06
C SER A 160 -8.53 24.56 10.87
N ASP A 161 -8.08 25.77 10.58
CA ASP A 161 -8.72 26.73 9.67
C ASP A 161 -8.29 26.52 8.21
N CYS A 162 -7.30 25.65 7.98
CA CYS A 162 -6.77 25.29 6.68
C CYS A 162 -7.74 24.36 5.95
N THR A 163 -8.18 24.72 4.75
CA THR A 163 -8.87 23.82 3.81
C THR A 163 -7.89 23.06 2.92
N GLY A 164 -6.68 23.59 2.76
CA GLY A 164 -5.61 23.01 1.96
C GLY A 164 -4.32 22.78 2.76
N ILE A 165 -3.60 21.73 2.42
CA ILE A 165 -2.24 21.44 2.88
C ILE A 165 -1.33 21.43 1.65
N LEU A 166 -0.28 22.26 1.66
CA LEU A 166 0.74 22.31 0.62
C LEU A 166 2.00 21.59 1.09
N ASP A 167 2.44 20.59 0.34
CA ASP A 167 3.67 19.85 0.61
C ASP A 167 4.73 20.17 -0.46
N LEU A 168 5.48 21.23 -0.18
CA LEU A 168 6.41 21.89 -1.10
C LEU A 168 7.81 21.27 -1.11
N GLU A 169 7.97 20.08 -0.54
CA GLU A 169 9.23 19.34 -0.49
C GLU A 169 9.76 19.03 -1.91
N THR A 170 11.06 19.00 -2.13
CA THR A 170 11.63 18.59 -3.43
C THR A 170 11.86 17.08 -3.44
N GLY A 171 11.09 16.35 -4.25
CA GLY A 171 11.05 14.88 -4.29
C GLY A 171 12.27 14.20 -4.92
N GLU A 172 13.48 14.72 -4.69
CA GLU A 172 14.74 14.08 -5.06
C GLU A 172 15.33 13.28 -3.87
N ASP A 173 15.04 13.70 -2.63
CA ASP A 173 15.57 13.08 -1.39
C ASP A 173 14.60 12.11 -0.68
N GLU A 174 13.27 12.20 -0.89
CA GLU A 174 12.23 11.44 -0.13
C GLU A 174 12.09 9.94 -0.52
N LEU A 175 13.18 9.23 -0.83
CA LEU A 175 13.15 7.86 -1.38
C LEU A 175 12.88 6.75 -0.32
N VAL A 176 11.65 6.65 0.20
CA VAL A 176 11.28 5.67 1.23
C VAL A 176 10.97 4.29 0.63
N GLN A 177 11.85 3.31 0.87
CA GLN A 177 11.70 1.94 0.34
C GLN A 177 10.69 1.08 1.14
N ASP A 178 10.56 1.30 2.44
CA ASP A 178 9.73 0.53 3.37
C ASP A 178 8.36 1.19 3.62
N LEU A 179 7.76 1.04 4.81
CA LEU A 179 6.41 1.56 5.16
C LEU A 179 5.24 1.12 4.24
N ASN A 180 5.47 0.13 3.38
CA ASN A 180 4.47 -0.36 2.42
C ASN A 180 3.22 -0.93 3.11
N GLY A 181 3.36 -1.55 4.29
CA GLY A 181 2.23 -1.99 5.12
C GLY A 181 1.31 -0.86 5.59
N CYS A 182 1.78 0.39 5.71
CA CYS A 182 0.93 1.52 6.10
C CYS A 182 0.07 2.04 4.93
N ILE A 183 0.69 2.20 3.76
CA ILE A 183 0.06 2.90 2.62
C ILE A 183 -0.85 1.99 1.79
N ILE A 184 -0.80 0.67 2.00
CA ILE A 184 -1.52 -0.32 1.18
C ILE A 184 -3.03 -0.08 1.10
N SER A 185 -3.66 0.42 2.17
CA SER A 185 -5.07 0.80 2.21
C SER A 185 -5.37 1.96 1.23
N TRP A 186 -4.54 3.00 1.25
CA TRP A 186 -4.60 4.14 0.33
C TRP A 186 -4.32 3.68 -1.11
N VAL A 187 -3.26 2.89 -1.35
CA VAL A 187 -2.89 2.39 -2.69
C VAL A 187 -4.01 1.55 -3.30
N ARG A 188 -4.60 0.62 -2.53
CA ARG A 188 -5.78 -0.15 -2.96
C ARG A 188 -6.98 0.75 -3.27
N SER A 189 -7.26 1.78 -2.45
CA SER A 189 -8.34 2.73 -2.72
C SER A 189 -8.13 3.58 -3.98
N ARG A 190 -6.88 3.81 -4.40
CA ARG A 190 -6.56 4.63 -5.58
C ARG A 190 -6.45 3.83 -6.87
N LEU A 191 -5.92 2.60 -6.81
CA LEU A 191 -5.69 1.78 -8.01
C LEU A 191 -6.80 0.79 -8.30
N ILE A 192 -7.46 0.22 -7.28
CA ILE A 192 -8.42 -0.89 -7.44
C ILE A 192 -9.68 -0.82 -6.55
N PRO A 193 -10.30 0.34 -6.28
CA PRO A 193 -11.41 0.49 -5.31
C PRO A 193 -12.70 -0.26 -5.69
N ARG A 194 -12.82 -0.75 -6.93
CA ARG A 194 -13.95 -1.55 -7.41
C ARG A 194 -13.63 -3.03 -7.61
N LEU A 195 -12.37 -3.44 -7.44
CA LEU A 195 -12.08 -4.85 -7.25
C LEU A 195 -12.51 -5.20 -5.84
N ALA A 196 -13.76 -5.63 -5.70
CA ALA A 196 -14.10 -6.56 -4.65
C ALA A 196 -13.13 -7.74 -4.81
N PHE A 197 -12.17 -7.87 -3.88
CA PHE A 197 -11.18 -8.93 -3.90
C PHE A 197 -11.94 -10.24 -3.94
N SER A 198 -12.01 -10.86 -5.12
CA SER A 198 -12.86 -12.02 -5.34
C SER A 198 -12.41 -13.07 -4.33
N PRO A 199 -13.28 -13.53 -3.42
CA PRO A 199 -12.91 -14.57 -2.50
C PRO A 199 -12.58 -15.78 -3.38
N LEU A 200 -11.29 -16.12 -3.45
CA LEU A 200 -10.83 -17.36 -4.06
C LEU A 200 -11.73 -18.47 -3.53
N PRO A 201 -12.28 -19.37 -4.38
CA PRO A 201 -13.29 -20.36 -3.97
C PRO A 201 -12.73 -21.50 -3.10
N TYR A 202 -11.75 -21.19 -2.25
CA TYR A 202 -11.44 -21.86 -1.00
C TYR A 202 -12.59 -21.66 0.00
N SER A 203 -13.71 -22.35 -0.28
CA SER A 203 -14.32 -23.11 0.80
C SER A 203 -13.27 -24.10 1.32
N PRO A 204 -13.09 -24.28 2.64
CA PRO A 204 -12.23 -25.34 3.17
C PRO A 204 -12.75 -26.75 2.85
N PHE A 205 -13.92 -26.85 2.21
CA PHE A 205 -14.52 -28.08 1.69
C PHE A 205 -14.54 -28.17 0.16
N SER A 206 -14.04 -27.15 -0.56
CA SER A 206 -13.66 -27.32 -1.96
C SER A 206 -12.44 -28.25 -2.01
N PRO A 207 -12.40 -29.27 -2.89
CA PRO A 207 -11.15 -29.97 -3.11
C PRO A 207 -10.10 -28.96 -3.61
N PRO A 208 -8.85 -29.00 -3.12
CA PRO A 208 -7.76 -28.34 -3.82
C PRO A 208 -7.69 -28.92 -5.24
N PHE A 209 -7.14 -28.15 -6.19
CA PHE A 209 -7.00 -28.57 -7.59
C PHE A 209 -8.34 -28.68 -8.35
N ALA A 210 -9.28 -27.77 -8.07
CA ALA A 210 -10.46 -27.54 -8.92
C ALA A 210 -10.15 -26.69 -10.19
N ARG A 211 -8.98 -26.05 -10.23
CA ARG A 211 -8.41 -25.31 -11.38
C ARG A 211 -6.87 -25.26 -11.26
N PRO A 212 -6.12 -24.95 -12.34
CA PRO A 212 -4.68 -24.69 -12.25
C PRO A 212 -4.37 -23.57 -11.26
N ILE A 213 -3.22 -23.66 -10.57
CA ILE A 213 -2.71 -22.57 -9.72
C ILE A 213 -2.13 -21.49 -10.63
N SER A 214 -2.56 -20.23 -10.48
CA SER A 214 -2.05 -19.12 -11.30
C SER A 214 -0.77 -18.55 -10.69
N VAL A 215 0.26 -18.40 -11.52
CA VAL A 215 1.61 -18.00 -11.10
C VAL A 215 2.07 -16.80 -11.91
N GLY A 216 2.18 -15.63 -11.26
CA GLY A 216 2.64 -14.39 -11.87
C GLY A 216 4.13 -14.16 -11.61
N VAL A 217 4.92 -13.96 -12.65
CA VAL A 217 6.37 -13.72 -12.57
C VAL A 217 6.69 -12.33 -13.12
N HIS A 218 7.45 -11.53 -12.37
CA HIS A 218 7.95 -10.24 -12.87
C HIS A 218 9.43 -10.31 -13.24
N ILE A 219 9.74 -9.97 -14.49
CA ILE A 219 11.10 -9.84 -15.02
C ILE A 219 11.28 -8.39 -15.49
N ARG A 220 11.93 -7.56 -14.67
CA ARG A 220 12.45 -6.26 -15.09
C ARG A 220 13.53 -6.48 -16.15
N TRP A 221 13.24 -6.14 -17.39
CA TRP A 221 14.19 -6.18 -18.51
C TRP A 221 14.54 -4.78 -19.02
N GLY A 222 13.59 -4.01 -19.57
CA GLY A 222 13.86 -2.77 -20.35
C GLY A 222 14.99 -1.87 -19.81
N ASP A 223 14.81 -1.26 -18.64
CA ASP A 223 15.79 -0.36 -18.01
C ASP A 223 17.04 -1.05 -17.44
N MET A 224 16.97 -2.38 -17.25
CA MET A 224 18.04 -3.25 -16.77
C MET A 224 18.64 -4.11 -17.89
N ALA A 225 18.43 -3.77 -19.16
CA ALA A 225 18.81 -4.60 -20.29
C ALA A 225 20.34 -4.85 -20.32
N ALA A 226 20.73 -6.09 -20.62
CA ALA A 226 22.15 -6.46 -20.67
C ALA A 226 22.90 -5.64 -21.73
N PRO A 227 23.96 -4.87 -21.38
CA PRO A 227 24.69 -4.06 -22.35
C PRO A 227 25.27 -4.90 -23.50
N PRO A 228 25.39 -4.36 -24.73
CA PRO A 228 25.88 -5.11 -25.89
C PRO A 228 27.18 -5.88 -25.60
N GLY A 229 27.18 -7.19 -25.86
CA GLY A 229 28.30 -8.10 -25.56
C GLY A 229 28.22 -8.79 -24.18
N THR A 230 27.38 -8.33 -23.25
CA THR A 230 27.18 -8.96 -21.94
C THR A 230 26.39 -10.28 -22.09
N PRO A 231 26.86 -11.42 -21.57
CA PRO A 231 26.08 -12.66 -21.59
C PRO A 231 24.84 -12.55 -20.71
N ILE A 232 23.65 -12.73 -21.32
CA ILE A 232 22.36 -12.63 -20.61
C ILE A 232 22.28 -13.62 -19.42
N LEU A 233 22.90 -14.80 -19.57
CA LEU A 233 22.99 -15.84 -18.53
C LEU A 233 23.71 -15.40 -17.25
N THR A 234 24.62 -14.42 -17.32
CA THR A 234 25.42 -13.95 -16.18
C THR A 234 25.03 -12.53 -15.74
N HIS A 235 24.02 -11.93 -16.36
CA HIS A 235 23.56 -10.57 -16.04
C HIS A 235 22.60 -10.58 -14.84
N ASN A 236 22.81 -9.68 -13.87
CA ASN A 236 22.00 -9.63 -12.65
C ASN A 236 20.84 -8.64 -12.80
N PHE A 237 19.64 -9.16 -13.04
CA PHE A 237 18.40 -8.40 -13.06
C PHE A 237 18.01 -7.92 -11.65
N TYR A 238 18.53 -6.76 -11.26
CA TYR A 238 18.26 -6.15 -9.95
C TYR A 238 16.77 -5.77 -9.83
N GLY A 239 16.11 -6.35 -8.83
CA GLY A 239 14.66 -6.21 -8.62
C GLY A 239 13.80 -7.27 -9.33
N SER A 240 14.41 -8.27 -9.98
CA SER A 240 13.76 -9.47 -10.54
C SER A 240 14.28 -10.74 -9.85
N PHE A 241 13.46 -11.79 -9.82
CA PHE A 241 13.93 -13.17 -9.55
C PHE A 241 15.09 -13.57 -10.48
N ASN A 242 15.94 -14.53 -10.08
CA ASN A 242 16.83 -15.20 -11.05
C ASN A 242 16.15 -16.43 -11.68
N PHE A 243 16.59 -16.82 -12.88
CA PHE A 243 15.97 -17.93 -13.62
C PHE A 243 16.01 -19.27 -12.87
N PRO A 244 17.13 -19.69 -12.22
CA PRO A 244 17.14 -20.91 -11.40
C PRO A 244 16.13 -20.92 -10.24
N GLU A 245 15.92 -19.79 -9.56
CA GLU A 245 14.88 -19.64 -8.53
C GLU A 245 13.48 -19.83 -9.11
N ILE A 246 13.20 -19.23 -10.27
CA ILE A 246 11.89 -19.37 -10.94
C ILE A 246 11.68 -20.83 -11.33
N THR A 247 12.62 -21.46 -12.03
CA THR A 247 12.51 -22.87 -12.47
C THR A 247 12.35 -23.83 -11.27
N ARG A 248 13.06 -23.60 -10.15
CA ARG A 248 12.87 -24.37 -8.91
C ARG A 248 11.44 -24.22 -8.37
N VAL A 249 10.98 -22.99 -8.21
CA VAL A 249 9.66 -22.70 -7.64
C VAL A 249 8.52 -23.19 -8.55
N LEU A 250 8.66 -23.09 -9.87
CA LEU A 250 7.69 -23.65 -10.82
C LEU A 250 7.65 -25.19 -10.78
N ALA A 251 8.78 -25.85 -10.50
CA ALA A 251 8.81 -27.30 -10.28
C ALA A 251 8.13 -27.69 -8.95
N ASP A 252 8.43 -26.99 -7.85
CA ASP A 252 7.77 -27.18 -6.55
C ASP A 252 6.25 -26.98 -6.66
N LEU A 253 5.82 -25.91 -7.36
CA LEU A 253 4.42 -25.58 -7.60
C LEU A 253 3.71 -26.62 -8.47
N ARG A 254 4.37 -27.19 -9.47
CA ARG A 254 3.81 -28.31 -10.27
C ARG A 254 3.63 -29.57 -9.43
N ALA A 255 4.62 -29.92 -8.61
CA ALA A 255 4.52 -31.05 -7.68
C ALA A 255 3.39 -30.85 -6.65
N TYR A 256 3.21 -29.62 -6.17
CA TYR A 256 2.13 -29.25 -5.24
C TYR A 256 0.74 -29.19 -5.91
N ALA A 257 0.64 -28.70 -7.15
CA ALA A 257 -0.62 -28.56 -7.89
C ALA A 257 -1.15 -29.87 -8.49
N GLY A 258 -0.28 -30.89 -8.61
CA GLY A 258 -0.66 -32.21 -9.14
C GLY A 258 -1.36 -32.14 -10.50
N PRO A 259 -2.52 -32.79 -10.69
CA PRO A 259 -3.11 -33.01 -12.01
C PRO A 259 -3.68 -31.74 -12.68
N THR A 260 -3.92 -30.65 -11.95
CA THR A 260 -4.32 -29.38 -12.59
C THR A 260 -3.14 -28.55 -13.10
N GLY A 261 -1.92 -28.84 -12.67
CA GLY A 261 -0.75 -28.04 -13.02
C GLY A 261 -0.88 -26.56 -12.65
N ILE A 262 -0.19 -25.72 -13.41
CA ILE A 262 -0.08 -24.27 -13.17
C ILE A 262 -0.43 -23.48 -14.44
N ALA A 263 -0.93 -22.26 -14.26
CA ALA A 263 -1.12 -21.28 -15.33
C ALA A 263 -0.12 -20.14 -15.15
N LEU A 264 0.87 -20.05 -16.04
CA LEU A 264 1.98 -19.10 -15.94
C LEU A 264 1.64 -17.76 -16.61
N THR A 265 1.80 -16.67 -15.87
CA THR A 265 1.71 -15.28 -16.34
C THR A 265 3.07 -14.62 -16.16
N ILE A 266 3.64 -14.00 -17.20
CA ILE A 266 4.94 -13.33 -17.14
C ILE A 266 4.75 -11.86 -17.51
N ALA A 267 5.15 -10.95 -16.62
CA ALA A 267 5.29 -9.53 -16.95
C ALA A 267 6.75 -9.18 -17.24
N MET A 268 7.01 -8.61 -18.42
CA MET A 268 8.34 -8.13 -18.80
C MET A 268 8.22 -6.98 -19.81
N GLU A 269 8.59 -5.79 -19.37
CA GLU A 269 8.71 -4.58 -20.19
C GLU A 269 9.84 -4.71 -21.22
N ASP A 270 9.62 -4.16 -22.43
CA ASP A 270 10.49 -4.27 -23.62
C ASP A 270 10.89 -5.73 -23.95
N THR A 271 9.89 -6.61 -23.98
CA THR A 271 10.06 -8.07 -24.03
C THR A 271 11.17 -8.58 -24.96
N ASN A 272 12.11 -9.31 -24.36
CA ASN A 272 13.18 -10.00 -25.07
C ASN A 272 12.97 -11.52 -25.10
N ARG A 273 12.75 -12.08 -26.30
CA ARG A 273 12.54 -13.53 -26.50
C ARG A 273 13.73 -14.40 -26.04
N ARG A 274 14.96 -13.89 -26.08
CA ARG A 274 16.15 -14.62 -25.58
C ARG A 274 16.15 -14.74 -24.06
N VAL A 275 15.50 -13.81 -23.36
CA VAL A 275 15.36 -13.80 -21.90
C VAL A 275 14.24 -14.76 -21.47
N LEU A 276 13.09 -14.75 -22.18
CA LEU A 276 12.01 -15.71 -21.95
C LEU A 276 12.47 -17.17 -22.16
N ALA A 277 13.31 -17.42 -23.17
CA ALA A 277 13.88 -18.75 -23.42
C ALA A 277 14.69 -19.31 -22.23
N LEU A 278 15.20 -18.46 -21.32
CA LEU A 278 15.94 -18.92 -20.13
C LEU A 278 15.07 -19.56 -19.06
N LEU A 279 13.74 -19.38 -19.11
CA LEU A 279 12.80 -20.08 -18.23
C LEU A 279 12.62 -21.55 -18.63
N ASN A 280 12.90 -21.89 -19.89
CA ASN A 280 12.55 -23.18 -20.52
C ASN A 280 11.03 -23.50 -20.45
N GLU A 281 10.19 -22.47 -20.55
CA GLU A 281 8.73 -22.55 -20.50
C GLU A 281 8.10 -22.30 -21.87
N THR A 282 7.19 -23.17 -22.30
CA THR A 282 6.54 -23.10 -23.62
C THR A 282 5.14 -22.50 -23.59
N GLU A 283 4.46 -22.52 -22.44
CA GLU A 283 3.08 -22.06 -22.29
C GLU A 283 2.99 -21.00 -21.19
N TYR A 284 2.72 -19.75 -21.58
CA TYR A 284 2.54 -18.62 -20.66
C TYR A 284 1.71 -17.52 -21.29
N THR A 285 0.98 -16.77 -20.47
CA THR A 285 0.43 -15.45 -20.85
C THR A 285 1.50 -14.39 -20.65
N LEU A 286 1.81 -13.63 -21.71
CA LEU A 286 2.76 -12.52 -21.65
C LEU A 286 2.04 -11.19 -21.42
N LEU A 287 2.46 -10.47 -20.39
CA LEU A 287 2.11 -9.08 -20.10
C LEU A 287 3.28 -8.19 -20.54
N ASN A 288 3.10 -7.58 -21.71
CA ASN A 288 3.98 -6.62 -22.36
C ASN A 288 3.09 -5.66 -23.17
N SER A 289 2.11 -5.07 -22.51
CA SER A 289 1.31 -4.00 -23.12
C SER A 289 2.17 -2.74 -23.28
N PRO A 290 1.93 -1.89 -24.30
CA PRO A 290 2.56 -0.58 -24.38
C PRO A 290 2.31 0.21 -23.10
N HIS A 291 3.31 0.94 -22.58
CA HIS A 291 3.31 1.52 -21.23
C HIS A 291 2.02 2.29 -20.84
N ALA A 292 1.31 2.90 -21.80
CA ALA A 292 -0.01 3.51 -21.58
C ALA A 292 -1.09 2.57 -20.97
N LYS A 293 -0.82 1.26 -20.93
CA LYS A 293 -1.62 0.21 -20.27
C LYS A 293 -0.89 -0.47 -19.10
N ALA A 294 0.17 0.10 -18.55
CA ALA A 294 0.95 -0.49 -17.46
C ALA A 294 0.09 -0.82 -16.21
N LEU A 295 -1.02 -0.10 -16.00
CA LEU A 295 -1.99 -0.43 -14.95
C LEU A 295 -2.79 -1.71 -15.26
N ASP A 296 -3.16 -1.97 -16.51
CA ASP A 296 -3.86 -3.21 -16.93
C ASP A 296 -2.96 -4.42 -16.66
N ASP A 297 -1.69 -4.34 -17.08
CA ASP A 297 -0.68 -5.40 -16.88
C ASP A 297 -0.36 -5.60 -15.39
N LEU A 298 -0.22 -4.52 -14.61
CA LEU A 298 0.00 -4.57 -13.16
C LEU A 298 -1.18 -5.23 -12.44
N ILE A 299 -2.42 -4.89 -12.81
CA ILE A 299 -3.63 -5.53 -12.28
C ILE A 299 -3.68 -7.00 -12.70
N ALA A 300 -3.51 -7.32 -13.98
CA ALA A 300 -3.55 -8.69 -14.49
C ALA A 300 -2.51 -9.60 -13.83
N LEU A 301 -1.27 -9.10 -13.63
CA LEU A 301 -0.24 -9.81 -12.88
C LEU A 301 -0.67 -10.03 -11.42
N SER A 302 -1.19 -9.00 -10.75
CA SER A 302 -1.54 -9.05 -9.33
C SER A 302 -2.54 -10.17 -8.98
N GLN A 303 -3.45 -10.54 -9.90
CA GLN A 303 -4.50 -11.53 -9.66
C GLN A 303 -4.02 -13.00 -9.59
N ASN A 304 -2.71 -13.26 -9.70
CA ASN A 304 -2.17 -14.61 -9.60
C ASN A 304 -2.14 -15.12 -8.14
N ASP A 305 -2.48 -16.41 -7.94
CA ASP A 305 -2.46 -17.06 -6.61
C ASP A 305 -1.06 -16.99 -5.97
N VAL A 306 -0.03 -17.17 -6.81
CA VAL A 306 1.38 -17.05 -6.47
C VAL A 306 2.01 -15.91 -7.27
N LEU A 307 2.86 -15.11 -6.62
CA LEU A 307 3.61 -14.03 -7.25
C LEU A 307 5.11 -14.21 -6.98
N LEU A 308 5.94 -14.24 -8.03
CA LEU A 308 7.41 -14.32 -7.95
C LEU A 308 8.00 -12.95 -8.33
N LEU A 309 8.39 -12.17 -7.31
CA LEU A 309 8.75 -10.76 -7.44
C LEU A 309 10.12 -10.49 -6.80
N GLY A 310 11.02 -9.75 -7.45
CA GLY A 310 12.18 -9.22 -6.74
C GLY A 310 11.82 -7.98 -5.92
N GLU A 311 12.75 -7.50 -5.08
CA GLU A 311 12.60 -6.26 -4.30
C GLU A 311 12.66 -4.96 -5.17
N SER A 312 12.10 -5.01 -6.38
CA SER A 312 11.78 -3.82 -7.20
C SER A 312 10.56 -3.08 -6.66
N SER A 313 10.50 -1.78 -6.93
CA SER A 313 9.37 -0.93 -6.53
C SER A 313 8.09 -1.33 -7.29
N PHE A 314 8.20 -1.72 -8.57
CA PHE A 314 7.12 -2.35 -9.34
C PHE A 314 6.62 -3.66 -8.68
N GLY A 315 7.52 -4.59 -8.34
CA GLY A 315 7.15 -5.82 -7.63
C GLY A 315 6.42 -5.53 -6.31
N SER A 316 6.90 -4.55 -5.54
CA SER A 316 6.19 -4.14 -4.33
C SER A 316 4.78 -3.60 -4.61
N LEU A 317 4.59 -2.81 -5.69
CA LEU A 317 3.27 -2.29 -6.06
C LEU A 317 2.29 -3.37 -6.52
N VAL A 318 2.76 -4.35 -7.30
CA VAL A 318 1.94 -5.52 -7.70
C VAL A 318 1.45 -6.27 -6.46
N HIS A 319 2.31 -6.46 -5.45
CA HIS A 319 1.94 -7.09 -4.19
C HIS A 319 0.95 -6.22 -3.37
N LEU A 320 1.13 -4.89 -3.31
CA LEU A 320 0.22 -3.99 -2.60
C LEU A 320 -1.22 -4.09 -3.11
N ILE A 321 -1.43 -4.21 -4.43
CA ILE A 321 -2.77 -4.36 -5.01
C ILE A 321 -3.26 -5.82 -5.11
N ALA A 322 -2.42 -6.81 -4.85
CA ALA A 322 -2.79 -8.22 -5.02
C ALA A 322 -3.88 -8.68 -4.03
N PRO A 323 -4.80 -9.58 -4.46
CA PRO A 323 -5.71 -10.30 -3.57
C PRO A 323 -4.95 -11.28 -2.66
N ARG A 324 -5.70 -12.02 -1.84
CA ARG A 324 -5.19 -13.13 -1.02
C ARG A 324 -4.41 -14.15 -1.87
N GLY A 325 -3.43 -14.80 -1.26
CA GLY A 325 -2.50 -15.71 -1.94
C GLY A 325 -1.10 -15.68 -1.31
N LEU A 326 -0.08 -16.01 -2.09
CA LEU A 326 1.33 -16.06 -1.68
C LEU A 326 2.19 -15.16 -2.58
N THR A 327 3.06 -14.34 -1.99
CA THR A 327 4.14 -13.65 -2.70
C THR A 327 5.47 -14.22 -2.23
N LEU A 328 6.23 -14.80 -3.16
CA LEU A 328 7.61 -15.17 -2.95
C LEU A 328 8.51 -14.02 -3.42
N VAL A 329 9.49 -13.64 -2.60
CA VAL A 329 10.32 -12.44 -2.82
C VAL A 329 11.80 -12.81 -2.92
N LYS A 330 12.47 -12.48 -4.03
CA LYS A 330 13.93 -12.66 -4.13
C LYS A 330 14.64 -11.67 -3.21
N GLY A 331 15.34 -12.20 -2.22
CA GLY A 331 16.16 -11.47 -1.26
C GLY A 331 16.05 -12.06 0.13
N ASP A 332 16.34 -11.24 1.13
CA ASP A 332 16.15 -11.49 2.55
C ASP A 332 15.40 -10.34 3.26
N GLY A 333 14.77 -9.44 2.49
CA GLY A 333 13.87 -8.41 3.01
C GLY A 333 14.54 -7.16 3.55
N ARG A 334 15.87 -7.01 3.41
CA ARG A 334 16.63 -5.84 3.92
C ARG A 334 16.11 -4.48 3.44
N LEU A 335 15.46 -4.39 2.28
CA LEU A 335 14.91 -3.13 1.78
C LEU A 335 13.52 -2.80 2.34
N GLY A 336 12.96 -3.64 3.23
CA GLY A 336 11.70 -3.40 3.96
C GLY A 336 10.43 -3.31 3.09
N LYS A 337 10.52 -3.52 1.77
CA LYS A 337 9.41 -3.29 0.81
C LYS A 337 8.19 -4.17 1.01
N PHE A 338 8.33 -5.27 1.74
CA PHE A 338 7.24 -6.19 2.07
C PHE A 338 7.05 -6.33 3.60
N ALA A 339 7.64 -5.42 4.39
CA ALA A 339 7.42 -5.35 5.83
C ALA A 339 5.97 -4.92 6.13
N ASN A 340 5.35 -5.61 7.09
CA ASN A 340 4.00 -5.37 7.60
C ASN A 340 2.86 -5.40 6.54
N THR A 341 3.09 -5.95 5.34
CA THR A 341 2.05 -6.04 4.30
C THR A 341 1.12 -7.26 4.44
N SER A 342 1.55 -8.32 5.14
CA SER A 342 0.82 -9.59 5.12
C SER A 342 -0.58 -9.54 5.72
N GLY A 343 -0.79 -8.74 6.77
CA GLY A 343 -2.09 -8.53 7.43
C GLY A 343 -3.21 -8.01 6.51
N PHE A 344 -2.88 -7.63 5.27
CA PHE A 344 -3.84 -7.25 4.23
C PHE A 344 -4.25 -8.42 3.32
N GLY A 345 -4.03 -9.66 3.79
CA GLY A 345 -4.62 -10.89 3.27
C GLY A 345 -3.66 -11.78 2.46
N ARG A 346 -2.40 -11.40 2.26
CA ARG A 346 -1.46 -12.11 1.38
C ARG A 346 -0.15 -12.47 2.07
N HIS A 347 0.19 -13.75 2.09
CA HIS A 347 1.44 -14.23 2.68
C HIS A 347 2.66 -13.71 1.91
N VAL A 348 3.76 -13.46 2.63
CA VAL A 348 5.07 -13.08 2.07
C VAL A 348 6.11 -14.05 2.58
N VAL A 349 6.90 -14.65 1.67
CA VAL A 349 8.07 -15.48 2.03
C VAL A 349 9.26 -15.05 1.19
N PHE A 350 10.39 -14.78 1.84
CA PHE A 350 11.64 -14.42 1.15
C PHE A 350 12.38 -15.68 0.68
N MET A 351 12.98 -15.65 -0.50
CA MET A 351 13.60 -16.81 -1.16
C MET A 351 14.81 -17.38 -0.39
N SER A 352 15.43 -16.58 0.47
CA SER A 352 16.42 -17.01 1.47
C SER A 352 15.86 -18.02 2.49
N ASN A 353 14.56 -17.95 2.79
CA ASN A 353 13.87 -18.79 3.76
C ASN A 353 12.92 -19.81 3.10
N TYR A 354 12.63 -19.68 1.80
CA TYR A 354 11.60 -20.45 1.10
C TYR A 354 11.89 -21.96 0.99
N THR A 355 10.91 -22.75 1.43
CA THR A 355 10.82 -24.19 1.31
C THR A 355 9.54 -24.62 0.55
N PRO A 356 9.50 -25.82 -0.05
CA PRO A 356 8.27 -26.34 -0.66
C PRO A 356 7.08 -26.50 0.31
N ALA A 357 7.33 -26.49 1.63
CA ALA A 357 6.27 -26.54 2.64
C ALA A 357 5.47 -25.23 2.72
N ASP A 358 6.07 -24.09 2.35
CA ASP A 358 5.43 -22.77 2.37
C ASP A 358 4.30 -22.64 1.35
N LEU A 359 4.25 -23.53 0.35
CA LEU A 359 3.14 -23.60 -0.61
C LEU A 359 1.79 -23.93 0.08
N LYS A 360 1.81 -24.52 1.27
CA LYS A 360 0.62 -24.73 2.12
C LYS A 360 -0.03 -23.41 2.54
N LEU A 361 0.71 -22.29 2.58
CA LEU A 361 0.15 -20.97 2.91
C LEU A 361 -0.93 -20.52 1.91
N LEU A 362 -0.97 -21.09 0.69
CA LEU A 362 -2.08 -20.89 -0.26
C LEU A 362 -3.45 -21.39 0.25
N GLN A 363 -3.47 -22.28 1.25
CA GLN A 363 -4.68 -22.81 1.88
C GLN A 363 -4.99 -22.14 3.23
N VAL A 364 -4.05 -21.36 3.79
CA VAL A 364 -4.17 -20.73 5.11
C VAL A 364 -4.69 -19.30 4.95
N PRO A 365 -5.86 -18.95 5.52
CA PRO A 365 -6.28 -17.56 5.59
C PRO A 365 -5.25 -16.74 6.38
N VAL A 366 -4.87 -15.55 5.89
CA VAL A 366 -4.18 -14.60 6.77
C VAL A 366 -5.21 -14.03 7.74
N GLU A 367 -4.97 -14.22 9.03
CA GLU A 367 -5.77 -13.62 10.10
C GLU A 367 -5.50 -12.11 10.21
N HIS A 368 -6.48 -11.35 10.72
CA HIS A 368 -6.49 -9.88 10.75
C HIS A 368 -6.44 -9.37 12.20
#